data_AF-A0AAD4DSE0-F1
#
_entry.id   AF-A0AAD4DSE0-F1
#
_cell.length_a   1.000
_cell.length_b   1.000
_cell.length_c   1.000
_cell.angle_alpha   90.00
_cell.angle_beta   90.00
_cell.angle_gamma   90.00
#
_symmetry.space_group_name_H-M   'P 1'
#
loop_
_entity.id
_entity.type
_entity.pdbx_description
1 polymer ?
#
loop_
_entity_poly.entity_id
_entity_poly.type
_entity_poly.pdbx_seq_one_letter_code
_entity_poly.pdbx_strand_id
1 'polypeptide(L)'
;MFINVAVIALYSLSDKDLLELSSHTVASCTYEQDDIRVINMKTITEVIVMVPHCPRLPSGVQENRYFMAEKPGLDIATFGIPGDPRDVEDEEDDNHNDNTV
;
A
#
# COMPACT_ATOMS: atom_id res chain seq x y z
N MET A 1 -23.84 -17.89 14.82
CA MET A 1 -23.43 -16.92 13.78
C MET A 1 -22.15 -16.26 14.26
N PHE A 2 -21.07 -16.36 13.49
CA PHE A 2 -19.79 -15.75 13.85
C PHE A 2 -19.73 -14.31 13.30
N ILE A 3 -19.04 -13.43 14.03
CA ILE A 3 -18.80 -12.04 13.61
C ILE A 3 -17.32 -11.89 13.27
N ASN A 4 -17.04 -11.30 12.10
CA ASN A 4 -15.68 -10.98 11.68
C ASN A 4 -15.33 -9.61 12.25
N VAL A 5 -14.32 -9.57 13.09
CA VAL A 5 -13.82 -8.35 13.72
C VAL A 5 -12.34 -8.17 13.40
N ALA A 6 -11.91 -6.92 13.37
CA ALA A 6 -10.50 -6.57 13.32
C ALA A 6 -10.11 -5.91 14.64
N VAL A 7 -8.94 -6.26 15.16
CA VAL A 7 -8.29 -5.58 16.29
C VAL A 7 -7.28 -4.61 15.69
N ILE A 8 -7.47 -3.33 15.94
CA ILE A 8 -6.61 -2.26 15.43
C ILE A 8 -5.99 -1.48 16.59
N ALA A 9 -4.83 -0.90 16.36
CA ALA A 9 -4.24 0.10 17.26
C ALA A 9 -4.10 1.41 16.49
N LEU A 10 -4.41 2.53 17.14
CA LEU A 10 -4.37 3.82 16.50
C LEU A 10 -2.98 4.45 16.56
N TYR A 11 -2.68 5.23 15.52
CA TYR A 11 -1.57 6.17 15.55
C TYR A 11 -2.05 7.50 16.15
N SER A 12 -1.11 8.25 16.72
CA SER A 12 -1.37 9.61 17.19
C SER A 12 -1.79 10.52 16.04
N LEU A 13 -2.28 11.71 16.38
CA LEU A 13 -2.38 12.80 15.41
C LEU A 13 -1.00 13.16 14.85
N SER A 14 -0.98 13.69 13.63
CA SER A 14 0.25 14.14 12.97
C SER A 14 0.88 15.32 13.70
N ASP A 15 2.20 15.29 13.77
CA ASP A 15 3.02 16.37 14.32
C ASP A 15 2.98 17.60 13.41
N LYS A 16 2.50 18.73 13.95
CA LYS A 16 2.31 19.94 13.15
C LYS A 16 3.64 20.54 12.71
N ASP A 17 4.65 20.51 13.56
CA ASP A 17 5.94 21.12 13.24
C ASP A 17 6.66 20.31 12.15
N LEU A 18 6.60 18.98 12.23
CA LEU A 18 7.16 18.12 11.16
C LEU A 18 6.37 18.25 9.85
N LEU A 19 5.05 18.42 9.93
CA LEU A 19 4.23 18.64 8.75
C LEU A 19 4.59 19.98 8.09
N GLU A 20 4.71 21.06 8.87
CA GLU A 20 5.12 22.37 8.36
C GLU A 20 6.55 22.35 7.78
N LEU A 21 7.50 21.73 8.50
CA LEU A 21 8.89 21.63 8.06
C LEU A 21 9.05 20.82 6.77
N SER A 22 8.20 19.79 6.58
CA SER A 22 8.15 19.01 5.36
C SER A 22 7.33 19.66 4.24
N SER A 23 6.95 20.93 4.37
CA SER A 23 6.07 21.62 3.40
C SER A 23 4.76 20.86 3.17
N HIS A 24 4.16 20.34 4.23
CA HIS A 24 2.90 19.60 4.26
C HIS A 24 2.91 18.28 3.50
N THR A 25 4.08 17.65 3.33
CA THR A 25 4.21 16.38 2.59
C THR A 25 4.30 15.16 3.49
N VAL A 26 4.82 15.29 4.72
CA VAL A 26 5.04 14.16 5.63
C VAL A 26 4.20 14.31 6.89
N ALA A 27 3.06 13.63 6.91
CA ALA A 27 2.21 13.50 8.09
C ALA A 27 2.80 12.46 9.07
N SER A 28 3.72 12.90 9.92
CA SER A 28 4.42 12.04 10.88
C SER A 28 3.66 11.88 12.20
N CYS A 29 3.42 10.65 12.64
CA CYS A 29 2.73 10.29 13.89
C CYS A 29 3.53 9.26 14.70
N THR A 30 3.13 9.04 15.96
CA THR A 30 3.67 7.98 16.81
C THR A 30 2.66 6.83 16.91
N TYR A 31 3.16 5.65 17.26
CA TYR A 31 2.31 4.48 17.52
C TYR A 31 1.84 4.50 18.98
N GLU A 32 0.53 4.59 19.21
CA GLU A 32 -0.05 4.58 20.55
C GLU A 32 -0.47 3.16 20.92
N GLN A 33 0.38 2.48 21.69
CA GLN A 33 0.19 1.07 22.07
C GLN A 33 -1.10 0.81 22.88
N ASP A 34 -1.65 1.85 23.51
CA ASP A 34 -2.76 1.72 24.47
C ASP A 34 -4.15 2.01 23.85
N ASP A 35 -4.24 2.57 22.64
CA ASP A 35 -5.53 2.80 21.95
C ASP A 35 -5.86 1.65 21.00
N ILE A 36 -6.18 0.49 21.59
CA ILE A 36 -6.62 -0.70 20.87
C ILE A 36 -8.15 -0.70 20.74
N ARG A 37 -8.64 -0.90 19.51
CA ARG A 37 -10.08 -0.94 19.21
C ARG A 37 -10.44 -2.23 18.48
N VAL A 38 -11.64 -2.73 18.78
CA VAL A 38 -12.27 -3.83 18.04
C VAL A 38 -13.32 -3.23 17.13
N ILE A 39 -13.13 -3.39 15.82
CA ILE A 39 -14.05 -2.88 14.80
C ILE A 39 -14.64 -4.04 13.99
N ASN A 40 -15.81 -3.80 13.38
CA ASN A 40 -16.36 -4.74 12.43
C ASN A 40 -15.48 -4.72 11.17
N MET A 41 -15.03 -5.89 10.69
CA MET A 41 -14.14 -5.96 9.53
C MET A 41 -14.72 -5.26 8.29
N LYS A 42 -16.05 -5.24 8.15
CA LYS A 42 -16.75 -4.59 7.03
C LYS A 42 -16.69 -3.06 7.04
N THR A 43 -16.21 -2.43 8.11
CA THR A 43 -16.05 -0.97 8.18
C THR A 43 -14.68 -0.51 7.68
N ILE A 44 -13.76 -1.43 7.38
CA ILE A 44 -12.47 -1.11 6.77
C ILE A 44 -12.74 -0.82 5.29
N THR A 45 -12.54 0.43 4.88
CA THR A 45 -12.71 0.84 3.48
C THR A 45 -11.45 0.62 2.67
N GLU A 46 -10.29 0.94 3.26
CA GLU A 46 -8.99 0.89 2.59
C GLU A 46 -7.90 0.51 3.60
N VAL A 47 -6.80 -0.05 3.09
CA VAL A 47 -5.59 -0.34 3.87
C VAL A 47 -4.43 0.43 3.25
N ILE A 48 -3.79 1.25 4.06
CA ILE A 48 -2.63 2.05 3.66
C ILE A 48 -1.36 1.54 4.32
N VAL A 49 -0.21 1.93 3.77
CA VAL A 49 1.09 1.60 4.35
C VAL A 49 1.54 2.76 5.25
N MET A 50 1.82 2.43 6.51
CA MET A 50 2.52 3.31 7.44
C MET A 50 4.01 2.97 7.40
N VAL A 51 4.83 3.92 6.94
CA VAL A 51 6.27 3.73 6.77
C VAL A 51 6.98 4.17 8.06
N PRO A 52 7.76 3.29 8.72
CA PRO A 52 8.55 3.68 9.88
C PRO A 52 9.71 4.59 9.47
N HIS A 53 9.97 5.63 10.26
CA HIS A 53 11.12 6.52 10.11
C HIS A 53 11.63 7.07 11.46
N CYS A 54 12.74 7.81 11.44
CA CYS A 54 13.36 8.37 12.64
C CYS A 54 13.80 9.83 12.44
N PRO A 55 12.85 10.79 12.29
CA PRO A 55 13.17 12.19 12.05
C PRO A 55 13.82 12.84 13.27
N ARG A 56 14.58 13.90 13.04
CA ARG A 56 15.03 14.82 14.09
C ARG A 56 13.96 15.88 14.29
N LEU A 57 13.38 15.93 15.48
CA LEU A 57 12.38 16.92 15.86
C LEU A 57 13.00 18.33 15.97
N PRO A 58 12.18 19.40 16.00
CA PRO A 58 12.67 20.76 16.27
C PRO A 58 13.42 20.88 17.60
N SER A 59 13.11 20.03 18.58
CA SER A 59 13.84 19.92 19.85
C SER A 59 15.29 19.39 19.71
N GLY A 60 15.66 18.89 18.53
CA GLY A 60 16.95 18.28 18.25
C GLY A 60 17.03 16.78 18.55
N VAL A 61 16.00 16.22 19.17
CA VAL A 61 15.89 14.79 19.52
C VAL A 61 15.45 13.97 18.30
N GLN A 62 16.03 12.78 18.14
CA GLN A 62 15.53 11.80 17.17
C GLN A 62 14.49 10.90 17.81
N GLU A 63 13.41 10.64 17.09
CA GLU A 63 12.28 9.87 17.60
C GLU A 63 11.78 8.89 16.53
N ASN A 64 11.46 7.65 16.94
CA ASN A 64 10.83 6.67 16.04
C ASN A 64 9.38 7.05 15.80
N ARG A 65 9.04 7.27 14.53
CA ARG A 65 7.72 7.72 14.10
C ARG A 65 7.30 6.96 12.85
N TYR A 66 6.10 7.23 12.38
CA TYR A 66 5.53 6.64 11.18
C TYR A 66 4.90 7.73 10.33
N PHE A 67 4.88 7.57 9.01
CA PHE A 67 4.13 8.46 8.13
C PHE A 67 3.38 7.64 7.09
N MET A 68 2.27 8.20 6.61
CA MET A 68 1.52 7.60 5.51
C MET A 68 2.27 7.86 4.20
N ALA A 69 2.48 6.80 3.42
CA ALA A 69 2.87 6.92 2.02
C ALA A 69 1.76 6.32 1.17
N GLU A 70 1.27 7.07 0.19
CA GLU A 70 0.52 6.44 -0.90
C GLU A 70 1.45 5.45 -1.60
N LYS A 71 0.96 4.25 -1.92
CA LYS A 71 1.75 3.28 -2.67
C LYS A 71 1.82 3.77 -4.13
N PRO A 72 2.96 4.28 -4.63
CA PRO A 72 3.07 4.56 -6.06
C PRO A 72 2.89 3.22 -6.80
N GLY A 73 1.83 3.11 -7.61
CA GLY A 73 1.55 1.91 -8.40
C GLY A 73 0.50 0.95 -7.83
N LEU A 74 -0.47 1.40 -7.04
CA LEU A 74 -1.78 0.69 -6.99
C LEU A 74 -2.69 1.13 -8.16
N ASP A 75 -2.54 2.37 -8.63
CA ASP A 75 -3.33 3.00 -9.70
C ASP A 75 -2.94 2.56 -11.13
N ILE A 76 -1.90 1.72 -11.28
CA ILE A 76 -1.46 1.23 -12.60
C ILE A 76 -2.20 -0.06 -13.00
N ALA A 77 -2.90 -0.72 -12.08
CA ALA A 77 -3.56 -2.00 -12.34
C ALA A 77 -4.89 -1.89 -13.13
N THR A 78 -5.37 -0.69 -13.45
CA THR A 78 -6.67 -0.49 -14.13
C THR A 78 -6.56 0.09 -15.53
N PHE A 79 -5.36 0.17 -16.12
CA PHE A 79 -5.18 0.42 -17.55
C PHE A 79 -4.72 -0.84 -18.29
N GLY A 80 -5.49 -1.92 -18.12
CA GLY A 80 -5.52 -2.97 -19.13
C GLY A 80 -6.14 -2.38 -20.40
N ILE A 81 -5.33 -2.21 -21.43
CA ILE A 81 -5.77 -1.85 -22.78
C ILE A 81 -6.94 -2.79 -23.16
N PRO A 82 -8.11 -2.29 -23.61
CA PRO A 82 -9.14 -3.17 -24.15
C PRO A 82 -8.52 -3.97 -25.29
N GLY A 83 -8.63 -5.31 -25.21
CA GLY A 83 -7.95 -6.24 -26.10
C GLY A 83 -7.92 -5.79 -27.55
N ASP A 84 -6.72 -5.76 -28.13
CA ASP A 84 -6.54 -5.65 -29.58
C ASP A 84 -7.10 -6.95 -30.18
N PRO A 85 -8.07 -6.91 -31.11
CA PRO A 85 -8.66 -8.11 -31.73
C PRO A 85 -7.71 -8.89 -32.65
N ARG A 86 -6.40 -8.70 -32.52
CA ARG A 86 -5.37 -9.22 -33.43
C ARG A 86 -4.45 -10.27 -32.81
N ASP A 87 -4.81 -10.81 -31.66
CA ASP A 87 -4.33 -12.13 -31.25
C ASP A 87 -5.11 -13.19 -32.06
N VAL A 88 -4.96 -13.11 -33.39
CA VAL A 88 -5.36 -14.17 -34.31
C VAL A 88 -4.32 -15.26 -34.13
N GLU A 89 -4.80 -16.44 -33.78
CA GLU A 89 -4.02 -17.67 -33.71
C GLU A 89 -3.39 -17.94 -35.08
N ASP A 90 -2.09 -17.67 -35.21
CA ASP A 90 -1.30 -18.22 -36.31
C ASP A 90 -0.73 -19.56 -35.84
N GLU A 91 -1.52 -20.62 -36.09
CA GLU A 91 -1.06 -22.00 -36.11
C GLU A 91 -0.03 -22.15 -37.25
N GLU A 92 1.27 -22.07 -36.93
CA GLU A 92 2.32 -22.46 -37.87
C GLU A 92 2.59 -23.97 -37.78
N ASP A 93 2.03 -24.65 -38.78
CA ASP A 93 2.25 -26.03 -39.20
C ASP A 93 3.72 -26.28 -39.61
N ASP A 94 4.55 -26.73 -38.67
CA ASP A 94 5.90 -27.23 -38.96
C ASP A 94 5.87 -28.76 -39.13
N ASN A 95 5.46 -29.19 -40.33
CA ASN A 95 5.63 -30.56 -40.82
C ASN A 95 7.13 -30.87 -41.05
N HIS A 96 7.82 -31.34 -40.01
CA HIS A 96 9.14 -31.97 -40.16
C HIS A 96 8.99 -33.50 -40.20
N ASN A 97 8.88 -34.03 -41.41
CA ASN A 97 9.00 -35.46 -41.68
C ASN A 97 10.48 -35.88 -41.69
N ASP A 98 10.97 -36.45 -40.59
CA ASP A 98 12.11 -37.35 -40.57
C ASP A 98 11.80 -38.54 -39.65
N ASN A 99 11.22 -39.59 -40.24
CA ASN A 99 11.30 -40.92 -39.68
C ASN A 99 12.24 -41.76 -40.55
N THR A 100 13.46 -41.90 -40.06
CA THR A 100 14.42 -42.96 -40.36
C THR A 100 13.82 -44.33 -40.01
N VAL A 101 13.53 -45.17 -41.01
CA VAL A 101 13.86 -46.62 -41.11
C VAL A 101 13.89 -47.01 -42.58
#